data_AF-A0A7T0M433-F1
#
_entry.id   AF-A0A7T0M433-F1
#
_cell.length_a   1.000
_cell.length_b   1.000
_cell.length_c   1.000
_cell.angle_alpha   90.00
_cell.angle_beta   90.00
_cell.angle_gamma   90.00
#
_symmetry.space_group_name_H-M   'P 1'
#
loop_
_entity.id
_entity.type
_entity.pdbx_description
1 polymer ?
#
loop_
_entity_poly.entity_id
_entity_poly.type
_entity_poly.pdbx_seq_one_letter_code
_entity_poly.pdbx_strand_id
1 'polypeptide(L)'
;MRYYYFFNEHYEMLFYSMVSFVISGLILMFCFLITGRRYYTEKMIGYECGFDPFSDARSPFNVKFYIISMLFLLFDVEIAFFFPWSLSVKETLFSGIYVLYSFVIVLTIGFFYEWKKGALDWE
;
A
#
# COMPACT_ATOMS: atom_id res chain seq x y z
N MET A 1 -34.42 -10.36 -2.90
CA MET A 1 -33.41 -11.13 -3.67
C MET A 1 -32.04 -10.42 -3.75
N ARG A 2 -31.92 -9.17 -4.22
CA ARG A 2 -30.60 -8.50 -4.37
C ARG A 2 -29.77 -8.35 -3.09
N TYR A 3 -30.40 -8.12 -1.94
CA TYR A 3 -29.71 -8.08 -0.64
C TYR A 3 -29.09 -9.43 -0.24
N TYR A 4 -29.80 -10.54 -0.49
CA TYR A 4 -29.27 -11.88 -0.18
C TYR A 4 -28.01 -12.19 -1.00
N TYR A 5 -27.99 -11.85 -2.30
CA TYR A 5 -26.79 -12.01 -3.15
C TYR A 5 -25.60 -11.16 -2.67
N PHE A 6 -25.85 -9.91 -2.26
CA PHE A 6 -24.81 -9.03 -1.73
C PHE A 6 -24.21 -9.53 -0.42
N PHE A 7 -25.06 -9.96 0.54
CA PHE A 7 -24.58 -10.62 1.76
C PHE A 7 -23.86 -11.95 1.44
N ASN A 8 -24.25 -12.61 0.35
CA ASN A 8 -23.61 -13.83 -0.14
C ASN A 8 -22.14 -13.56 -0.53
N GLU A 9 -21.95 -12.61 -1.43
CA GLU A 9 -20.63 -12.24 -1.95
C GLU A 9 -19.67 -11.78 -0.85
N HIS A 10 -20.16 -11.01 0.13
CA HIS A 10 -19.33 -10.57 1.25
C HIS A 10 -18.88 -11.72 2.16
N TYR A 11 -19.75 -12.68 2.47
CA TYR A 11 -19.31 -13.84 3.24
C TYR A 11 -18.33 -14.69 2.44
N GLU A 12 -18.49 -14.80 1.12
CA GLU A 12 -17.61 -15.59 0.25
C GLU A 12 -16.20 -15.01 0.28
N MET A 13 -16.06 -13.69 0.11
CA MET A 13 -14.76 -13.00 0.20
C MET A 13 -14.11 -13.21 1.58
N LEU A 14 -14.86 -13.06 2.66
CA LEU A 14 -14.35 -13.28 4.01
C LEU A 14 -13.91 -14.73 4.20
N PHE A 15 -14.69 -15.68 3.73
CA PHE A 15 -14.37 -17.10 3.80
C PHE A 15 -13.06 -17.43 3.06
N TYR A 16 -12.88 -16.94 1.82
CA TYR A 16 -11.64 -17.15 1.07
C TYR A 16 -10.43 -16.53 1.77
N SER A 17 -10.57 -15.32 2.33
CA SER A 17 -9.49 -14.68 3.07
C SER A 17 -9.10 -15.47 4.32
N MET A 18 -10.08 -15.97 5.09
CA MET A 18 -9.84 -16.79 6.28
C MET A 18 -9.14 -18.10 5.92
N VAL A 19 -9.61 -18.79 4.88
CA VAL A 19 -8.98 -20.03 4.41
C VAL A 19 -7.54 -19.78 3.98
N SER A 20 -7.25 -18.69 3.27
CA SER A 20 -5.89 -18.31 2.88
C SER A 20 -4.98 -18.07 4.09
N PHE A 21 -5.45 -17.34 5.10
CA PHE A 21 -4.71 -17.13 6.35
C PHE A 21 -4.46 -18.44 7.11
N VAL A 22 -5.45 -19.33 7.18
CA VAL A 22 -5.31 -20.65 7.83
C VAL A 22 -4.28 -21.51 7.10
N ILE A 23 -4.35 -21.59 5.77
CA ILE A 23 -3.39 -22.37 4.97
C ILE A 23 -1.98 -21.81 5.14
N SER A 24 -1.80 -20.49 5.04
CA SER A 24 -0.50 -19.83 5.26
C SER A 24 0.04 -20.13 6.67
N GLY A 25 -0.82 -20.01 7.69
CA GLY A 25 -0.48 -20.32 9.08
C GLY A 25 -0.09 -21.80 9.29
N LEU A 26 -0.82 -22.74 8.68
CA LEU A 26 -0.48 -24.16 8.72
C LEU A 26 0.86 -24.43 8.06
N ILE A 27 1.13 -23.85 6.88
CA ILE A 27 2.43 -23.99 6.19
C ILE A 27 3.57 -23.48 7.08
N LEU A 28 3.42 -22.30 7.69
CA LEU A 28 4.41 -21.76 8.62
C LEU A 28 4.58 -22.64 9.86
N MET A 29 3.50 -23.18 10.42
CA MET A 29 3.52 -24.11 11.55
C MET A 29 4.26 -25.41 11.19
N PHE A 30 3.94 -26.03 10.05
CA PHE A 30 4.63 -27.23 9.59
C PHE A 30 6.12 -26.95 9.34
N CYS A 31 6.45 -25.81 8.72
CA CYS A 31 7.83 -25.40 8.50
C CYS A 31 8.59 -25.27 9.84
N PHE A 32 7.95 -24.69 10.87
CA PHE A 32 8.50 -24.57 12.21
C PHE A 32 8.70 -25.94 12.88
N LEU A 33 7.74 -26.85 12.77
CA LEU A 33 7.77 -28.16 13.42
C LEU A 33 8.76 -29.13 12.76
N ILE A 34 8.91 -29.08 11.43
CA ILE A 34 9.80 -29.97 10.67
C ILE A 34 11.25 -29.48 10.72
N THR A 35 11.48 -28.17 10.77
CA THR A 35 12.83 -27.61 10.71
C THR A 35 13.61 -27.82 12.01
N GLY A 36 14.73 -28.55 11.92
CA GLY A 36 15.71 -28.65 13.00
C GLY A 36 16.33 -27.28 13.32
N ARG A 37 15.93 -26.68 14.43
CA ARG A 37 16.44 -25.38 14.89
C ARG A 37 17.79 -25.54 15.59
N ARG A 38 18.88 -25.46 14.83
CA ARG A 38 20.23 -25.31 15.40
C ARG A 38 20.59 -23.83 15.48
N TYR A 39 20.55 -23.29 16.69
CA TYR A 39 21.00 -21.93 16.99
C TYR A 39 22.51 -21.95 17.25
N TYR A 40 23.25 -21.18 16.47
CA TYR A 40 24.66 -20.90 16.70
C TYR A 40 24.91 -19.43 16.34
N THR A 41 25.87 -18.81 16.99
CA THR A 41 26.15 -17.37 16.92
C THR A 41 26.24 -16.87 15.48
N GLU A 42 27.04 -17.52 14.63
CA GLU A 42 27.22 -17.13 13.22
C GLU A 42 25.93 -17.12 12.38
N LYS A 43 24.95 -17.98 12.71
CA LYS A 43 23.65 -18.02 12.00
C LYS A 43 22.75 -16.83 12.35
N MET A 44 23.00 -16.21 13.50
CA MET A 44 22.19 -15.13 14.06
C MET A 44 22.79 -13.75 13.79
N ILE A 45 24.01 -13.68 13.24
CA ILE A 45 24.65 -12.42 12.82
C ILE A 45 24.02 -11.95 11.51
N GLY A 46 23.96 -10.63 11.32
CA GLY A 46 23.50 -10.03 10.08
C GLY A 46 24.31 -10.51 8.87
N TYR A 47 23.66 -10.56 7.71
CA TYR A 47 24.32 -10.98 6.48
C TYR A 47 25.26 -9.88 5.99
N GLU A 48 26.54 -9.97 6.37
CA GLU A 48 27.65 -9.22 5.75
C GLU A 48 28.95 -10.04 5.82
N CYS A 49 28.91 -11.30 5.37
CA CYS A 49 30.09 -12.19 5.30
C CYS A 49 30.91 -12.30 6.62
N GLY A 50 30.26 -12.18 7.79
CA GLY A 50 30.92 -12.23 9.10
C GLY A 50 31.56 -10.92 9.55
N PHE A 51 31.32 -9.82 8.83
CA PHE A 51 31.68 -8.47 9.25
C PHE A 51 30.53 -7.82 10.03
N ASP A 52 30.89 -6.90 10.93
CA ASP A 52 29.91 -6.01 11.54
C ASP A 52 29.26 -5.14 10.46
N PRO A 53 27.92 -4.96 10.48
CA PRO A 53 27.21 -4.22 9.47
C PRO A 53 27.80 -2.82 9.27
N PHE A 54 28.06 -2.42 8.02
CA PHE A 54 28.70 -1.13 7.68
C PHE A 54 27.94 0.09 8.22
N SER A 55 26.65 -0.04 8.53
CA SER A 55 25.83 1.06 9.02
C SER A 55 25.00 0.64 10.23
N ASP A 56 24.82 1.58 11.16
CA ASP A 56 23.86 1.43 12.25
C ASP A 56 22.44 1.32 11.65
N ALA A 57 21.74 0.24 12.01
CA ALA A 57 20.35 -0.01 11.60
C ALA A 57 19.38 1.08 12.09
N ARG A 58 19.84 1.99 12.95
CA ARG A 58 19.08 3.15 13.46
C ARG A 58 19.37 4.45 12.73
N SER A 59 20.21 4.44 11.69
CA SER A 59 20.43 5.63 10.86
C SER A 59 19.14 6.04 10.15
N PRO A 60 18.82 7.35 10.08
CA PRO A 60 17.60 7.80 9.43
C PRO A 60 17.67 7.49 7.94
N PHE A 61 16.64 6.82 7.43
CA PHE A 61 16.45 6.57 6.01
C PHE A 61 16.22 7.88 5.23
N ASN A 62 16.42 7.82 3.92
CA ASN A 62 16.28 8.97 3.05
C ASN A 62 14.86 9.58 3.12
N VAL A 63 14.76 10.89 3.34
CA VAL A 63 13.50 11.65 3.43
C VAL A 63 12.66 11.52 2.15
N LYS A 64 13.27 11.19 1.01
CA LYS A 64 12.56 10.97 -0.26
C LYS A 64 11.46 9.91 -0.17
N PHE A 65 11.64 8.84 0.63
CA PHE A 65 10.58 7.84 0.83
C PHE A 65 9.33 8.43 1.48
N TYR A 66 9.51 9.36 2.42
CA TYR A 66 8.41 10.06 3.06
C TYR A 66 7.64 10.93 2.06
N ILE A 67 8.35 11.67 1.20
CA ILE A 67 7.73 12.50 0.16
C ILE A 67 6.87 11.65 -0.77
N ILE A 68 7.38 10.51 -1.21
CA ILE A 68 6.65 9.58 -2.09
C ILE A 68 5.42 9.01 -1.39
N SER A 69 5.53 8.62 -0.11
CA SER A 69 4.38 8.15 0.67
C SER A 69 3.31 9.22 0.86
N MET A 70 3.73 10.47 1.11
CA MET A 70 2.80 11.60 1.25
C MET A 70 2.09 11.91 -0.08
N LEU A 71 2.82 11.87 -1.20
CA LEU A 71 2.26 12.04 -2.53
C LEU A 71 1.26 10.93 -2.87
N PHE A 72 1.61 9.66 -2.57
CA PHE A 72 0.70 8.53 -2.74
C PHE A 72 -0.59 8.70 -1.94
N LEU A 73 -0.49 9.13 -0.67
CA LEU A 73 -1.65 9.39 0.18
C LEU A 73 -2.57 10.46 -0.42
N LEU A 74 -2.01 11.56 -0.93
CA LEU A 74 -2.78 12.62 -1.57
C LEU A 74 -3.52 12.13 -2.83
N PHE A 75 -2.85 11.36 -3.68
CA PHE A 75 -3.48 10.77 -4.87
C PHE A 75 -4.51 9.67 -4.54
N ASP A 76 -4.32 8.91 -3.46
CA ASP A 76 -5.30 7.92 -3.02
C ASP A 76 -6.60 8.61 -2.55
N VAL A 77 -6.47 9.69 -1.78
CA VAL A 77 -7.59 10.56 -1.41
C VAL A 77 -8.28 11.15 -2.65
N GLU A 78 -7.54 11.48 -3.70
CA GLU A 78 -8.13 11.97 -4.96
C GLU A 78 -9.07 10.94 -5.59
N ILE A 79 -8.59 9.70 -5.71
CA ILE A 79 -9.35 8.60 -6.31
C ILE A 79 -10.58 8.26 -5.45
N ALA A 80 -10.46 8.37 -4.12
CA ALA A 80 -11.60 8.20 -3.21
C ALA A 80 -12.73 9.20 -3.47
N PHE A 81 -12.43 10.43 -3.89
CA PHE A 81 -13.44 11.40 -4.33
C PHE A 81 -13.94 11.16 -5.77
N PHE A 82 -13.09 10.63 -6.63
CA PHE A 82 -13.47 10.31 -8.02
C PHE A 82 -14.49 9.17 -8.10
N PHE A 83 -14.41 8.20 -7.18
CA PHE A 83 -15.25 6.99 -7.23
C PHE A 83 -16.76 7.26 -7.05
N PRO A 84 -17.22 7.98 -6.01
CA PRO A 84 -18.64 8.33 -5.88
C PRO A 84 -19.17 9.12 -7.08
N TRP A 85 -18.37 10.06 -7.59
CA TRP A 85 -18.75 10.84 -8.77
C TRP A 85 -18.90 9.95 -10.01
N SER A 86 -18.00 8.99 -10.21
CA SER A 86 -18.06 8.03 -11.33
C SER A 86 -19.33 7.19 -11.31
N LEU A 87 -19.83 6.86 -10.12
CA LEU A 87 -21.10 6.13 -9.96
C LEU A 87 -22.33 7.00 -10.23
N SER A 88 -22.26 8.30 -9.93
CA SER A 88 -23.40 9.22 -10.03
C SER A 88 -23.35 10.18 -11.23
N VAL A 89 -22.48 9.97 -12.23
CA VAL A 89 -22.26 10.91 -13.36
C VAL A 89 -23.55 11.39 -14.01
N LYS A 90 -24.56 10.52 -14.12
CA LYS A 90 -25.87 10.86 -14.72
C LYS A 90 -26.66 11.88 -13.91
N GLU A 91 -26.45 11.95 -12.60
CA GLU A 91 -27.16 12.82 -11.67
C GLU A 91 -26.42 14.13 -11.40
N THR A 92 -25.09 14.13 -11.46
CA THR A 92 -24.26 15.28 -11.06
C THR A 92 -24.27 16.45 -12.06
N LEU A 93 -24.92 16.31 -13.22
CA LEU A 93 -25.03 17.31 -14.29
C LEU A 93 -23.67 17.96 -14.63
N PHE A 94 -23.67 19.09 -15.36
CA PHE A 94 -22.43 19.81 -15.72
C PHE A 94 -21.66 20.36 -14.50
N SER A 95 -22.34 20.60 -13.38
CA SER A 95 -21.72 21.11 -12.15
C SER A 95 -20.74 20.11 -11.52
N GLY A 96 -21.07 18.82 -11.51
CA GLY A 96 -20.19 17.80 -10.95
C GLY A 96 -18.91 17.62 -11.74
N ILE A 97 -19.00 17.72 -13.07
CA ILE A 97 -17.83 17.66 -13.96
C ILE A 97 -16.88 18.82 -13.65
N TYR A 98 -17.40 20.04 -13.49
CA TYR A 98 -16.56 21.21 -13.21
C TYR A 98 -15.79 21.11 -11.89
N VAL A 99 -16.48 20.71 -10.82
CA VAL A 99 -15.86 20.53 -9.49
C VAL A 99 -14.76 19.47 -9.55
N LEU A 100 -15.06 18.32 -10.16
CA LEU A 100 -14.08 17.23 -10.29
C LEU A 100 -12.86 17.66 -11.12
N TYR A 101 -13.09 18.34 -12.24
CA TYR A 101 -11.99 18.80 -13.10
C TYR A 101 -11.12 19.85 -12.40
N SER A 102 -11.73 20.75 -11.63
CA SER A 102 -10.99 21.73 -10.82
C SER A 102 -10.12 21.05 -9.76
N PHE A 103 -10.62 19.97 -9.16
CA PHE A 103 -9.91 19.21 -8.14
C PHE A 103 -8.69 18.46 -8.73
N VAL A 104 -8.87 17.77 -9.85
CA VAL A 104 -7.78 17.10 -10.59
C VAL A 104 -6.71 18.11 -11.01
N ILE A 105 -7.10 19.29 -11.52
CA ILE A 105 -6.16 20.33 -11.94
C ILE A 105 -5.29 20.79 -10.78
N VAL A 106 -5.88 21.08 -9.62
CA VAL A 106 -5.13 21.58 -8.45
C VAL A 106 -4.07 20.58 -8.01
N LEU A 107 -4.44 19.29 -7.94
CA LEU A 107 -3.51 18.22 -7.56
C LEU A 107 -2.44 17.97 -8.63
N THR A 108 -2.81 18.01 -9.91
CA THR A 108 -1.85 17.87 -11.02
C THR A 108 -0.82 19.01 -11.02
N ILE A 109 -1.23 20.25 -10.72
CA ILE A 109 -0.32 21.39 -10.58
C ILE A 109 0.63 21.19 -9.40
N GLY A 110 0.10 20.74 -8.25
CA GLY A 110 0.92 20.42 -7.07
C GLY A 110 1.97 19.36 -7.37
N PHE A 111 1.57 18.27 -8.03
CA PHE A 111 2.47 17.21 -8.47
C PHE A 111 3.55 17.72 -9.43
N PHE A 112 3.17 18.51 -10.43
CA PHE A 112 4.14 19.07 -11.38
C PHE A 112 5.15 20.00 -10.70
N TYR A 113 4.72 20.76 -9.69
CA TYR A 113 5.60 21.60 -8.88
C TYR A 113 6.63 20.76 -8.10
N GLU A 114 6.20 19.69 -7.43
CA GLU A 114 7.09 18.80 -6.69
C GLU A 114 8.09 18.08 -7.59
N TRP A 115 7.65 17.63 -8.77
CA TRP A 115 8.52 17.05 -9.77
C TRP A 115 9.57 18.05 -10.24
N LYS A 116 9.18 19.28 -10.59
CA LYS A 116 10.13 20.32 -11.00
C LYS A 116 11.12 20.71 -9.91
N LYS A 117 10.77 20.51 -8.64
CA LYS A 117 11.66 20.77 -7.49
C LYS A 117 12.66 19.62 -7.24
N GLY A 118 12.61 18.56 -8.03
CA GLY A 118 13.50 17.39 -7.89
C GLY A 118 13.20 16.55 -6.66
N ALA A 119 12.01 16.68 -6.08
CA ALA A 119 11.62 15.89 -4.90
C ALA A 119 11.49 14.40 -5.23
N LEU A 120 11.30 14.07 -6.52
CA LEU A 120 11.22 12.72 -7.07
C LEU A 120 12.51 12.25 -7.76
N ASP A 121 13.53 13.10 -7.86
CA ASP A 121 14.75 12.75 -8.57
C ASP A 121 15.67 11.88 -7.68
N TRP A 122 16.22 10.83 -8.30
CA TRP A 122 17.14 9.89 -7.67
C TRP A 122 18.53 10.13 -8.23
N GLU A 123 19.47 10.44 -7.33
CA GLU A 123 20.90 10.21 -7.53
C GLU A 123 21.28 9.02 -6.65
#